data_AF-A0A1H6N676-F1
#
_entry.id   AF-A0A1H6N676-F1
#
_cell.length_a   1.000
_cell.length_b   1.000
_cell.length_c   1.000
_cell.angle_alpha   90.00
_cell.angle_beta   90.00
_cell.angle_gamma   90.00
#
_symmetry.space_group_name_H-M   'P 1'
#
loop_
_entity.id
_entity.type
_entity.pdbx_description
1 polymer ?
#
loop_
_entity_poly.entity_id
_entity_poly.type
_entity_poly.pdbx_seq_one_letter_code
_entity_poly.pdbx_strand_id
1 'polypeptide(L)' 'MDYFIIVTTTAAGLYFHGWLYVKTRRWMDRDLALSLAGDNEARKKFMLQRLEDARAQKVKRRDLQRWLEAAAAEFPV' A
#
# COMPACT_ATOMS: atom_id res chain seq x y z
N MET A 1 -19.41 -30.66 20.09
CA MET A 1 -18.23 -30.58 19.20
C MET A 1 -18.60 -29.86 17.90
N ASP A 2 -19.53 -28.91 17.96
CA ASP A 2 -20.19 -28.33 16.78
C ASP A 2 -19.80 -26.85 16.59
N TYR A 3 -19.31 -26.21 17.65
CA TYR A 3 -18.82 -24.84 17.62
C TYR A 3 -17.52 -24.67 16.81
N PHE A 4 -16.75 -25.74 16.65
CA PHE A 4 -15.45 -25.68 15.98
C PHE A 4 -15.61 -25.40 14.48
N ILE A 5 -16.60 -26.01 13.83
CA ILE A 5 -16.88 -25.80 12.39
C ILE A 5 -17.42 -24.37 12.17
N ILE A 6 -18.28 -23.89 13.06
CA ILE A 6 -18.86 -22.54 13.00
C ILE A 6 -17.74 -21.51 13.15
N VAL A 7 -16.91 -21.63 14.20
CA VAL A 7 -15.78 -20.72 14.42
C VAL A 7 -14.80 -20.75 13.26
N THR A 8 -14.47 -21.95 12.75
CA THR A 8 -13.52 -22.08 11.64
C THR A 8 -14.07 -21.48 10.35
N THR A 9 -15.35 -21.68 10.03
CA THR A 9 -15.98 -21.14 8.82
C THR A 9 -16.13 -19.62 8.88
N THR A 10 -16.55 -19.09 10.03
CA THR A 10 -16.66 -17.64 10.24
C THR A 10 -15.30 -16.97 10.23
N ALA A 11 -14.30 -17.56 10.89
CA ALA A 11 -12.92 -17.08 10.87
C ALA A 11 -12.35 -17.13 9.45
N ALA A 12 -12.61 -18.20 8.68
CA ALA A 12 -12.18 -18.30 7.30
C ALA A 12 -12.81 -17.21 6.42
N GLY A 13 -14.10 -16.91 6.57
CA GLY A 13 -14.77 -15.84 5.84
C GLY A 13 -14.21 -14.44 6.16
N LEU A 14 -13.94 -14.18 7.44
CA LEU A 14 -13.34 -12.92 7.90
C LEU A 14 -11.88 -12.78 7.46
N TYR A 15 -11.13 -13.88 7.54
CA TYR A 15 -9.75 -13.96 7.08
C TYR A 15 -9.65 -13.78 5.57
N PHE A 16 -10.57 -14.37 4.81
CA PHE A 16 -10.62 -14.23 3.35
C PHE A 16 -10.88 -12.78 2.93
N HIS A 17 -11.76 -12.06 3.62
CA HIS A 17 -12.00 -10.63 3.40
C HIS A 17 -10.76 -9.79 3.68
N GLY A 18 -10.12 -10.00 4.84
CA GLY A 18 -8.88 -9.31 5.19
C GLY A 18 -7.74 -9.61 4.22
N TRP A 19 -7.63 -10.87 3.80
CA TRP A 19 -6.61 -11.32 2.87
C TRP A 19 -6.82 -10.76 1.46
N LEU A 20 -8.04 -10.79 0.92
CA LEU A 20 -8.35 -10.16 -0.37
C LEU A 20 -8.07 -8.66 -0.34
N TYR A 21 -8.44 -7.99 0.76
CA TYR A 21 -8.17 -6.57 0.93
C TYR A 21 -6.67 -6.25 0.92
N VAL A 22 -5.86 -7.03 1.64
CA VAL A 22 -4.39 -6.87 1.67
C VAL A 22 -3.76 -7.25 0.33
N LYS A 23 -4.26 -8.30 -0.32
CA LYS A 23 -3.73 -8.80 -1.59
C LYS A 23 -3.97 -7.79 -2.70
N THR A 24 -5.20 -7.33 -2.90
CA THR A 24 -5.50 -6.29 -3.90
C THR A 24 -4.72 -5.00 -3.61
N ARG A 25 -4.59 -4.60 -2.34
CA ARG A 25 -3.74 -3.45 -1.96
C ARG A 25 -2.27 -3.61 -2.31
N ARG A 26 -1.71 -4.82 -2.16
CA ARG A 26 -0.30 -5.08 -2.46
C ARG A 26 -0.01 -5.04 -3.96
N TRP A 27 -1.01 -5.32 -4.78
CA TRP A 27 -0.93 -5.15 -6.23
C TRP A 27 -1.06 -3.68 -6.62
N MET A 28 -1.94 -2.92 -5.96
CA MET A 28 -2.16 -1.49 -6.22
C MET A 28 -0.95 -0.62 -5.89
N ASP A 29 -0.23 -0.91 -4.80
CA ASP A 29 1.04 -0.24 -4.45
C ASP A 29 2.13 -0.52 -5.50
N ARG A 30 2.13 -1.74 -6.06
CA ARG A 30 3.04 -2.14 -7.13
C ARG A 30 2.69 -1.47 -8.46
N ASP A 31 1.41 -1.33 -8.76
CA ASP A 31 0.91 -0.66 -9.97
C ASP A 31 1.12 0.86 -9.89
N LEU A 32 0.87 1.46 -8.71
CA LEU A 32 1.15 2.87 -8.43
C LEU A 32 2.65 3.16 -8.53
N ALA A 33 3.51 2.31 -7.96
CA ALA A 33 4.95 2.45 -8.11
C ALA A 33 5.39 2.29 -9.57
N LEU A 34 4.71 1.45 -10.35
CA LEU A 34 4.98 1.28 -11.78
C LEU A 34 4.53 2.50 -12.60
N SER A 35 3.37 3.08 -12.28
CA SER A 35 2.81 4.24 -12.98
C SER A 35 3.52 5.55 -12.61
N LEU A 36 3.96 5.71 -11.36
CA LEU A 36 4.83 6.81 -10.92
C LEU A 36 6.24 6.71 -11.50
N ALA A 37 6.74 5.50 -11.74
CA ALA A 37 8.09 5.28 -12.25
C ALA A 37 8.23 5.49 -13.77
N GLY A 38 7.20 5.99 -14.47
CA GLY A 38 7.31 6.41 -15.86
C GLY A 38 8.51 7.35 -16.12
N ASP A 39 9.45 6.87 -16.93
CA ASP A 39 10.58 7.49 -17.66
C ASP A 39 11.54 8.49 -16.97
N ASN A 40 11.36 8.86 -15.69
CA ASN A 40 12.21 9.86 -15.04
C ASN A 40 12.90 9.36 -13.76
N GLU A 41 14.16 8.93 -13.89
CA GLU A 41 15.03 8.50 -12.78
C GLU A 41 15.19 9.55 -11.66
N ALA A 42 15.16 10.84 -12.01
CA ALA A 42 15.27 11.93 -11.04
C ALA A 42 14.06 12.00 -10.09
N ARG A 43 12.85 11.88 -10.63
CA ARG A 43 11.60 11.82 -9.85
C ARG A 43 11.54 10.56 -9.01
N LYS A 44 12.03 9.44 -9.56
CA LYS A 44 12.11 8.15 -8.87
C LYS A 44 13.00 8.22 -7.63
N LYS A 45 14.18 8.83 -7.72
CA LYS A 45 15.07 9.02 -6.57
C LYS A 45 14.42 9.89 -5.49
N PHE A 46 13.78 10.99 -5.88
CA PHE A 46 13.08 11.86 -4.94
C PHE A 46 11.93 11.14 -4.23
N MET A 47 11.11 10.39 -4.98
CA MET A 47 10.02 9.58 -4.40
C MET A 47 10.52 8.48 -3.49
N LEU A 48 11.64 7.82 -3.82
CA LEU A 48 12.27 6.82 -2.95
C LEU A 48 12.71 7.44 -1.63
N GLN A 49 13.33 8.61 -1.68
CA GLN A 49 13.78 9.34 -0.49
C GLN A 49 12.59 9.73 0.40
N ARG A 50 11.51 10.25 -0.21
CA ARG A 50 10.27 10.58 0.50
C ARG A 50 9.60 9.31 1.06
N LEU A 51 9.65 8.19 0.35
CA LEU A 51 9.10 6.91 0.80
C LEU A 51 9.86 6.37 2.03
N GLU A 52 11.19 6.53 2.09
CA GLU A 52 11.97 6.22 3.29
C GLU A 52 11.58 7.10 4.48
N ASP A 53 11.37 8.40 4.24
CA ASP A 53 10.91 9.36 5.24
C ASP A 53 9.53 8.97 5.82
N ALA A 54 8.58 8.62 4.95
CA ALA A 54 7.27 8.16 5.37
C ALA A 54 7.31 6.81 6.09
N ARG A 55 8.28 5.95 5.74
CA ARG A 55 8.53 4.68 6.42
C ARG A 55 9.12 4.90 7.82
N ALA A 56 10.05 5.85 7.96
CA ALA A 56 10.58 6.28 9.26
C ALA A 56 9.48 6.87 10.15
N GLN A 57 8.55 7.61 9.55
CA GLN A 57 7.38 8.18 10.22
C GLN A 57 6.24 7.17 10.47
N LYS A 58 6.41 5.89 10.11
CA LYS A 58 5.40 4.82 10.21
C LYS A 58 4.04 5.23 9.64
N VAL A 59 4.04 6.01 8.55
CA VAL A 59 2.80 6.42 7.87
C VAL A 59 2.04 5.17 7.44
N LYS A 60 0.75 5.09 7.80
CA LYS A 60 -0.09 3.95 7.43
C LYS A 60 -0.08 3.83 5.90
N ARG A 61 0.15 2.63 5.37
CA ARG A 61 0.26 2.38 3.91
C ARG A 61 -0.91 2.89 3.06
N ARG A 62 -2.11 3.02 3.64
CA ARG A 62 -3.27 3.65 2.99
C ARG A 62 -3.09 5.16 2.75
N ASP A 63 -2.38 5.80 3.66
CA ASP A 63 -2.06 7.23 3.66
C ASP A 63 -0.72 7.44 2.94
N LEU A 64 0.15 6.43 2.87
CA LEU A 64 1.41 6.44 2.13
C LEU A 64 1.21 6.77 0.65
N GLN A 65 0.20 6.18 0.01
CA GLN A 65 -0.14 6.46 -1.39
C GLN A 65 -0.52 7.93 -1.59
N ARG A 66 -1.43 8.44 -0.76
CA ARG A 66 -1.88 9.84 -0.81
C ARG A 66 -0.78 10.82 -0.42
N TRP A 67 0.12 10.42 0.48
CA TRP A 67 1.28 11.17 0.91
C TRP A 67 2.36 11.23 -0.19
N LEU A 68 2.58 10.12 -0.91
CA LEU A 68 3.43 10.07 -2.10
C LEU A 68 2.86 10.90 -3.25
N GLU A 69 1.54 10.85 -3.49
CA GLU A 69 0.86 11.71 -4.47
C GLU A 69 1.00 13.20 -4.11
N ALA A 70 0.81 13.56 -2.83
CA ALA A 70 1.03 14.93 -2.36
C ALA A 70 2.50 15.36 -2.52
N ALA A 71 3.45 14.50 -2.17
CA ALA A 71 4.88 14.77 -2.35
C ALA A 71 5.29 14.85 -3.83
N ALA A 72 4.60 14.12 -4.72
CA ALA A 72 4.76 14.20 -6.16
C ALA A 72 4.24 15.51 -6.75
N ALA A 73 3.09 15.98 -6.26
CA ALA A 73 2.48 17.25 -6.64
C ALA A 73 3.28 18.45 -6.14
N GLU A 74 3.97 18.29 -5.01
CA GLU A 74 4.86 19.28 -4.41
C GLU A 74 6.28 19.27 -5.02
N PHE A 75 6.58 18.33 -5.93
CA PHE A 75 7.86 18.30 -6.64
C PHE A 75 7.95 19.51 -7.58
N PRO A 76 8.84 20.49 -7.31
CA PRO A 76 9.04 21.61 -8.21
C PRO A 76 9.68 21.09 -9.51
N VAL A 77 9.09 21.48 -10.64
CA VAL A 77 9.65 21.28 -11.97
C VAL A 77 10.90 22.14 -12.19
#